data_AF-A0A9E5S1G6-F1
#
_entry.id   AF-A0A9E5S1G6-F1
#
_cell.length_a   1.000
_cell.length_b   1.000
_cell.length_c   1.000
_cell.angle_alpha   90.00
_cell.angle_beta   90.00
_cell.angle_gamma   90.00
#
_symmetry.space_group_name_H-M   'P 1'
#
loop_
_entity.id
_entity.type
_entity.pdbx_description
1 polymer ?
#
loop_
_entity_poly.entity_id
_entity_poly.type
_entity_poly.pdbx_seq_one_letter_code
_entity_poly.pdbx_strand_id
1 'polypeptide(L)'
;MEQIPAEINALEAEIAALREERIALKSVTFNVSDDSPQNIALSYRRQARENPETAIEVQGIDDAIAALEVQLKQKQSQLKRLPPKVQRALQQEQLEAARNQAQIHADRINILAAELGDELRNLKACANELSPLYWQVYYKPFITGFKTISVPYVRSDGDVWTIVNRIV
;
A
#
# COMPACT_ATOMS: atom_id res chain seq x y z
N MET A 1 22.46 21.96 3.53
CA MET A 1 22.77 20.52 3.73
C MET A 1 21.57 19.74 4.29
N GLU A 2 20.56 20.42 4.85
CA GLU A 2 19.30 19.85 5.40
C GLU A 2 18.35 19.22 4.35
N GLN A 3 18.62 19.41 3.06
CA GLN A 3 17.68 19.01 1.99
C GLN A 3 17.91 17.60 1.44
N ILE A 4 19.13 17.05 1.54
CA ILE A 4 19.44 15.73 0.96
C ILE A 4 18.55 14.62 1.55
N PRO A 5 18.30 14.58 2.88
CA PRO A 5 17.33 13.68 3.48
C PRO A 5 15.91 13.80 2.97
N ALA A 6 15.39 15.03 2.91
CA ALA A 6 14.02 15.30 2.48
C ALA A 6 13.84 14.94 1.00
N GLU A 7 14.85 15.21 0.18
CA GLU A 7 14.90 14.80 -1.22
C GLU A 7 14.92 13.27 -1.39
N ILE A 8 15.65 12.54 -0.55
CA ILE A 8 15.62 11.06 -0.57
C ILE A 8 14.21 10.56 -0.25
N ASN A 9 13.58 11.07 0.81
CA ASN A 9 12.22 10.67 1.19
C ASN A 9 11.20 11.01 0.09
N ALA A 10 11.34 12.18 -0.55
CA ALA A 10 10.48 12.58 -1.66
C ALA A 10 10.67 11.66 -2.88
N LEU A 11 11.90 11.29 -3.22
CA LEU A 11 12.19 10.34 -4.29
C LEU A 11 11.62 8.94 -4.00
N GLU A 12 11.73 8.47 -2.75
CA GLU A 12 11.16 7.18 -2.33
C GLU A 12 9.63 7.18 -2.39
N ALA A 13 8.99 8.27 -1.98
CA ALA A 13 7.54 8.44 -2.06
C ALA A 13 7.04 8.47 -3.51
N GLU A 14 7.72 9.20 -4.40
CA GLU A 14 7.37 9.29 -5.82
C GLU A 14 7.53 7.93 -6.52
N ILE A 15 8.62 7.21 -6.24
CA ILE A 15 8.83 5.85 -6.76
C ILE A 15 7.73 4.90 -6.28
N ALA A 16 7.30 5.01 -5.02
CA ALA A 16 6.22 4.18 -4.49
C ALA A 16 4.88 4.47 -5.18
N ALA A 17 4.55 5.75 -5.36
CA ALA A 17 3.33 6.17 -6.06
C ALA A 17 3.29 5.67 -7.52
N LEU A 18 4.39 5.85 -8.27
CA LEU A 18 4.51 5.36 -9.65
C LEU A 18 4.42 3.83 -9.74
N ARG A 19 4.92 3.11 -8.73
CA ARG A 19 4.79 1.64 -8.67
C ARG A 19 3.34 1.21 -8.44
N GLU A 20 2.59 1.91 -7.59
CA GLU A 20 1.15 1.66 -7.39
C GLU A 20 0.35 1.95 -8.66
N GLU A 21 0.61 3.08 -9.33
CA GLU A 21 0.00 3.45 -10.60
C GLU A 21 0.25 2.38 -11.67
N ARG A 22 1.50 1.90 -11.78
CA ARG A 22 1.86 0.81 -12.68
C ARG A 22 1.08 -0.49 -12.39
N ILE A 23 0.89 -0.83 -11.11
CA ILE A 23 0.13 -2.03 -10.72
C ILE A 23 -1.35 -1.88 -11.12
N ALA A 24 -1.93 -0.70 -10.93
CA ALA A 24 -3.31 -0.42 -11.33
C ALA A 24 -3.52 -0.61 -12.84
N LEU A 25 -2.58 -0.13 -13.67
CA LEU A 25 -2.59 -0.31 -15.13
C LEU A 25 -2.40 -1.77 -15.56
N LYS A 26 -1.62 -2.56 -14.80
CA LYS A 26 -1.38 -3.99 -15.07
C LYS A 26 -2.55 -4.91 -14.70
N SER A 27 -3.56 -4.46 -13.97
CA SER A 27 -4.73 -5.27 -13.61
C SER A 27 -5.53 -5.80 -14.81
N VAL A 28 -5.24 -5.29 -16.01
CA VAL A 28 -5.57 -5.91 -17.30
C VAL A 28 -4.52 -6.98 -17.64
N THR A 29 -4.34 -8.02 -16.82
CA THR A 29 -3.32 -9.06 -17.08
C THR A 29 -3.94 -10.33 -17.67
N PHE A 30 -3.46 -10.68 -18.87
CA PHE A 30 -3.53 -12.04 -19.40
C PHE A 30 -2.53 -12.93 -18.67
N ASN A 31 -3.00 -14.09 -18.20
CA ASN A 31 -2.16 -15.13 -17.64
C ASN A 31 -1.07 -15.52 -18.64
N VAL A 32 0.19 -15.24 -18.31
CA VAL A 32 1.33 -15.90 -18.94
C VAL A 32 1.24 -17.34 -18.47
N SER A 33 0.72 -18.23 -19.33
CA SER A 33 0.49 -19.63 -18.98
C SER A 33 1.79 -20.41 -18.73
N ASP A 34 2.96 -19.81 -18.99
CA ASP A 34 4.27 -20.45 -18.91
C ASP A 34 5.42 -19.40 -18.90
N ASP A 35 6.27 -19.39 -17.87
CA ASP A 35 7.32 -18.37 -17.57
C ASP A 35 8.55 -18.43 -18.51
N SER A 36 8.44 -19.06 -19.69
CA SER A 36 9.56 -19.11 -20.63
C SER A 36 9.90 -17.69 -21.13
N PRO A 37 11.20 -17.33 -21.28
CA PRO A 37 11.60 -16.01 -21.79
C PRO A 37 10.94 -15.65 -23.13
N GLN A 38 10.67 -16.64 -23.98
CA GLN A 38 10.01 -16.49 -25.27
C GLN A 38 8.52 -16.14 -25.11
N ASN A 39 7.81 -16.79 -24.20
CA ASN A 39 6.39 -16.49 -23.93
C ASN A 39 6.20 -15.13 -23.24
N ILE A 40 7.15 -14.74 -22.40
CA ILE A 40 7.22 -13.38 -21.85
C ILE A 40 7.37 -12.37 -23.00
N ALA A 41 8.36 -12.55 -23.89
CA ALA A 41 8.54 -11.62 -25.01
C ALA A 41 7.32 -11.55 -25.95
N LEU A 42 6.64 -12.68 -26.20
CA LEU A 42 5.45 -12.74 -27.04
C LEU A 42 4.23 -12.06 -26.40
N SER A 43 4.02 -12.26 -25.10
CA SER A 43 2.91 -11.62 -24.37
C SER A 43 3.07 -10.09 -24.33
N TYR A 44 4.26 -9.58 -24.03
CA TYR A 44 4.53 -8.13 -24.07
C TYR A 44 4.42 -7.55 -25.49
N ARG A 45 4.86 -8.27 -26.53
CA ARG A 45 4.64 -7.86 -27.93
C ARG A 45 3.16 -7.82 -28.31
N ARG A 46 2.38 -8.79 -27.84
CA ARG A 46 0.94 -8.85 -28.06
C ARG A 46 0.25 -7.68 -27.37
N GLN A 47 0.61 -7.38 -26.13
CA GLN A 47 0.12 -6.21 -25.39
C GLN A 47 0.39 -4.90 -26.13
N ALA A 48 1.62 -4.70 -26.61
CA ALA A 48 1.96 -3.48 -27.37
C ALA A 48 1.20 -3.33 -28.69
N ARG A 49 0.69 -4.45 -29.26
CA ARG A 49 -0.15 -4.42 -30.47
C ARG A 49 -1.63 -4.23 -30.17
N GLU A 50 -2.13 -4.88 -29.13
CA GLU A 50 -3.55 -4.87 -28.77
C GLU A 50 -3.93 -3.58 -28.02
N ASN A 51 -3.03 -3.04 -27.18
CA ASN A 51 -3.25 -1.84 -26.38
C ASN A 51 -1.99 -0.93 -26.41
N PRO A 52 -1.71 -0.26 -27.55
CA PRO A 52 -0.48 0.53 -27.71
C PRO A 52 -0.39 1.71 -26.75
N GLU A 53 -1.51 2.38 -26.45
CA GLU A 53 -1.53 3.52 -25.52
C GLU A 53 -1.13 3.10 -24.10
N THR A 54 -1.76 2.05 -23.57
CA THR A 54 -1.42 1.50 -22.25
C THR A 54 0.01 0.96 -22.20
N ALA A 55 0.50 0.37 -23.29
CA ALA A 55 1.88 -0.12 -23.36
C ALA A 55 2.90 1.03 -23.29
N ILE A 56 2.63 2.16 -23.97
CA ILE A 56 3.47 3.36 -23.92
C ILE A 56 3.42 4.00 -22.53
N GLU A 57 2.24 4.06 -21.91
CA GLU A 57 2.06 4.60 -20.56
C GLU A 57 2.82 3.79 -19.51
N VAL A 58 2.69 2.45 -19.53
CA VAL A 58 3.46 1.56 -18.64
C VAL A 58 4.96 1.71 -18.87
N GLN A 59 5.40 1.80 -20.12
CA GLN A 59 6.82 2.04 -20.43
C GLN A 59 7.30 3.40 -19.91
N GLY A 60 6.49 4.45 -20.06
CA GLY A 60 6.80 5.79 -19.53
C GLY A 60 6.95 5.80 -18.01
N ILE A 61 6.07 5.08 -17.30
CA ILE A 61 6.18 4.89 -15.83
C ILE A 61 7.43 4.09 -15.48
N ASP A 62 7.76 3.02 -16.20
CA ASP A 62 8.97 2.22 -15.98
C ASP A 62 10.25 3.05 -16.18
N ASP A 63 10.29 3.86 -17.24
CA ASP A 63 11.42 4.76 -17.53
C ASP A 63 11.55 5.86 -16.47
N ALA A 64 10.43 6.42 -15.99
CA ALA A 64 10.41 7.41 -14.92
C ALA A 64 10.93 6.82 -13.60
N ILE A 65 10.48 5.61 -13.22
CA ILE A 65 10.99 4.89 -12.04
C ILE A 65 12.51 4.68 -12.16
N ALA A 66 13.01 4.21 -13.31
CA ALA A 66 14.43 3.97 -13.52
C ALA A 66 15.25 5.26 -13.36
N ALA A 67 14.77 6.39 -13.91
CA ALA A 67 15.43 7.69 -13.77
C ALA A 67 15.47 8.16 -12.30
N LEU A 68 14.37 8.01 -11.56
CA LEU A 68 14.29 8.38 -10.15
C LEU A 68 15.17 7.48 -9.27
N GLU A 69 15.26 6.18 -9.55
CA GLU A 69 16.17 5.26 -8.85
C GLU A 69 17.65 5.65 -9.01
N VAL A 70 18.04 6.12 -10.20
CA VAL A 70 19.39 6.64 -10.44
C VAL A 70 19.65 7.89 -9.59
N GLN A 71 18.70 8.83 -9.54
CA GLN A 71 18.82 10.04 -8.72
C GLN A 71 18.90 9.71 -7.22
N LEU A 72 18.06 8.78 -6.76
CA LEU A 72 18.05 8.29 -5.39
C LEU A 72 19.41 7.69 -5.01
N LYS A 73 19.97 6.83 -5.85
CA LYS A 73 21.29 6.24 -5.64
C LYS A 73 22.39 7.29 -5.60
N GLN A 74 22.32 8.31 -6.45
CA GLN A 74 23.25 9.44 -6.42
C GLN A 74 23.16 10.22 -5.11
N LYS A 75 21.95 10.57 -4.66
CA LYS A 75 21.73 11.31 -3.41
C LYS A 75 22.17 10.52 -2.18
N GLN A 76 21.88 9.22 -2.14
CA GLN A 76 22.39 8.32 -1.09
C GLN A 76 23.93 8.25 -1.09
N SER A 77 24.56 8.25 -2.27
CA SER A 77 26.03 8.27 -2.36
C SER A 77 26.64 9.58 -1.87
N GLN A 78 25.97 10.72 -2.09
CA GLN A 78 26.38 12.02 -1.55
C GLN A 78 26.27 12.03 -0.03
N LEU A 79 25.20 11.46 0.52
CA LEU A 79 25.01 11.35 1.97
C LEU A 79 26.11 10.50 2.63
N LYS A 80 26.53 9.39 2.00
CA LYS A 80 27.64 8.53 2.47
C LYS A 80 29.01 9.22 2.48
N ARG A 81 29.19 10.29 1.71
CA ARG A 81 30.45 11.06 1.65
C ARG A 81 30.55 12.13 2.74
N LEU A 82 29.47 12.42 3.46
CA LEU A 82 29.46 13.40 4.54
C LEU A 82 30.23 12.90 5.78
N PRO A 83 30.75 13.81 6.62
CA PRO A 83 31.38 13.44 7.88
C PRO A 83 30.42 12.66 8.80
N PRO A 84 30.91 11.67 9.58
CA PRO A 84 30.05 10.78 10.37
C PRO A 84 29.21 11.50 11.44
N LYS A 85 29.68 12.65 11.96
CA LYS A 85 28.88 13.48 12.89
C LYS A 85 27.66 14.11 12.21
N VAL A 86 27.83 14.60 10.97
CA VAL A 86 26.74 15.20 10.18
C VAL A 86 25.77 14.11 9.74
N GLN A 87 26.29 12.93 9.33
CA GLN A 87 25.45 11.77 9.00
C GLN A 87 24.56 11.34 10.16
N ARG A 88 25.09 11.28 11.39
CA ARG A 88 24.29 10.92 12.57
C ARG A 88 23.18 11.93 12.87
N ALA A 89 23.49 13.23 12.78
CA ALA A 89 22.48 14.27 12.98
C ALA A 89 21.35 14.18 11.94
N LEU A 90 21.71 14.03 10.65
CA LEU A 90 20.73 13.88 9.56
C LEU A 90 19.91 12.59 9.70
N GLN A 91 20.53 11.47 10.11
CA GLN A 91 19.81 10.21 10.35
C GLN A 91 18.82 10.32 11.51
N GLN A 92 19.16 11.09 12.55
CA GLN A 92 18.29 11.26 13.70
C GLN A 92 17.07 12.11 13.36
N GLU A 93 17.26 13.20 12.60
CA GLU A 93 16.17 14.01 12.07
C GLU A 93 15.27 13.22 11.10
N GLN A 94 15.86 12.40 10.22
CA GLN A 94 15.12 11.47 9.36
C GLN A 94 14.28 10.47 10.15
N LEU A 95 14.85 9.90 11.21
CA LEU A 95 14.17 8.94 12.05
C LEU A 95 12.96 9.58 12.74
N GLU A 96 13.10 10.82 13.24
CA GLU A 96 12.01 11.56 13.86
C GLU A 96 10.91 11.89 12.85
N ALA A 97 11.26 12.36 11.65
CA ALA A 97 10.29 12.63 10.59
C ALA A 97 9.54 11.35 10.17
N ALA A 98 10.27 10.24 9.98
CA ALA A 98 9.67 8.95 9.64
C ALA A 98 8.79 8.41 10.78
N ARG A 99 9.20 8.60 12.05
CA ARG A 99 8.39 8.24 13.23
C ARG A 99 7.09 9.05 13.24
N ASN A 100 7.12 10.35 12.98
CA ASN A 100 5.92 11.17 12.92
C ASN A 100 4.96 10.73 11.81
N GLN A 101 5.49 10.45 10.61
CA GLN A 101 4.66 9.95 9.51
C GLN A 101 4.03 8.59 9.83
N ALA A 102 4.81 7.68 10.41
CA ALA A 102 4.31 6.38 10.78
C ALA A 102 3.24 6.47 11.89
N GLN A 103 3.34 7.46 12.80
CA GLN A 103 2.32 7.72 13.84
C GLN A 103 1.01 8.19 13.20
N ILE A 104 1.08 9.10 12.22
CA ILE A 104 -0.10 9.56 11.46
C ILE A 104 -0.79 8.37 10.79
N HIS A 105 -0.03 7.45 10.19
CA HIS A 105 -0.59 6.24 9.60
C HIS A 105 -1.22 5.30 10.64
N ALA A 106 -0.58 5.11 11.80
CA ALA A 106 -1.12 4.32 12.90
C ALA A 106 -2.46 4.90 13.40
N ASP A 107 -2.52 6.22 13.59
CA ASP A 107 -3.75 6.91 14.02
C ASP A 107 -4.85 6.78 12.97
N ARG A 108 -4.52 6.91 11.69
CA ARG A 108 -5.47 6.72 10.59
C ARG A 108 -6.00 5.29 10.53
N ILE A 109 -5.15 4.28 10.73
CA ILE A 109 -5.59 2.87 10.83
C ILE A 109 -6.58 2.71 11.98
N ASN A 110 -6.30 3.33 13.14
CA ASN A 110 -7.18 3.25 14.30
C ASN A 110 -8.55 3.91 14.07
N ILE A 111 -8.60 5.04 13.34
CA ILE A 111 -9.85 5.68 12.94
C ILE A 111 -10.65 4.77 12.00
N LEU A 112 -10.01 4.29 10.92
CA LEU A 112 -10.66 3.38 9.97
C LEU A 112 -11.13 2.08 10.62
N ALA A 113 -10.38 1.58 11.59
CA ALA A 113 -10.75 0.41 12.37
C ALA A 113 -12.00 0.65 13.22
N ALA A 114 -12.15 1.84 13.80
CA ALA A 114 -13.35 2.22 14.54
C ALA A 114 -14.57 2.35 13.62
N GLU A 115 -14.42 3.05 12.49
CA GLU A 115 -15.47 3.19 11.47
C GLU A 115 -15.94 1.84 10.93
N LEU A 116 -14.98 0.97 10.55
CA LEU A 116 -15.29 -0.39 10.12
C LEU A 116 -16.00 -1.18 11.21
N GLY A 117 -15.61 -1.00 12.47
CA GLY A 117 -16.24 -1.65 13.59
C GLY A 117 -17.71 -1.25 13.77
N ASP A 118 -18.03 0.03 13.63
CA ASP A 118 -19.41 0.52 13.72
C ASP A 118 -20.25 0.06 12.52
N GLU A 119 -19.69 0.07 11.30
CA GLU A 119 -20.37 -0.47 10.12
C GLU A 119 -20.68 -1.96 10.24
N LEU A 120 -19.76 -2.74 10.81
CA LEU A 120 -20.00 -4.17 11.06
C LEU A 120 -21.13 -4.41 12.07
N ARG A 121 -21.27 -3.54 13.08
CA ARG A 121 -22.39 -3.61 14.03
C ARG A 121 -23.71 -3.25 13.36
N ASN A 122 -23.74 -2.22 12.52
CA ASN A 122 -24.91 -1.83 11.74
C ASN A 122 -25.35 -2.96 10.80
N LEU A 123 -24.39 -3.55 10.07
CA LEU A 123 -24.67 -4.69 9.20
C LEU A 123 -25.22 -5.89 9.98
N LYS A 124 -24.70 -6.16 11.18
CA LYS A 124 -25.22 -7.21 12.07
C LYS A 124 -26.65 -6.93 12.52
N ALA A 125 -26.98 -5.67 12.85
CA ALA A 125 -28.34 -5.28 13.21
C ALA A 125 -29.31 -5.49 12.03
N CYS A 126 -28.95 -5.00 10.84
CA CYS A 126 -29.73 -5.24 9.61
C CYS A 126 -29.90 -6.74 9.32
N ALA A 127 -28.85 -7.53 9.49
CA ALA A 127 -28.93 -8.98 9.29
C ALA A 127 -29.89 -9.64 10.28
N ASN A 128 -29.93 -9.19 11.55
CA ASN A 128 -30.86 -9.72 12.55
C ASN A 128 -32.32 -9.37 12.24
N GLU A 129 -32.59 -8.16 11.74
CA GLU A 129 -33.94 -7.73 11.35
C GLU A 129 -34.41 -8.44 10.08
N LEU A 130 -33.53 -8.60 9.09
CA LEU A 130 -33.88 -9.19 7.80
C LEU A 130 -33.91 -10.73 7.84
N SER A 131 -33.13 -11.38 8.72
CA SER A 131 -33.01 -12.84 8.73
C SER A 131 -34.34 -13.59 8.88
N PRO A 132 -35.27 -13.20 9.78
CA PRO A 132 -36.58 -13.84 9.88
C PRO A 132 -37.40 -13.72 8.59
N LEU A 133 -37.43 -12.53 7.98
CA LEU A 133 -38.17 -12.27 6.74
C LEU A 133 -37.57 -13.03 5.57
N TYR A 134 -36.25 -13.04 5.47
CA TYR A 134 -35.53 -13.73 4.42
C TYR A 134 -35.70 -15.25 4.53
N TRP A 135 -35.74 -15.79 5.75
CA TRP A 135 -36.02 -17.20 5.99
C TRP A 135 -37.44 -17.60 5.57
N GLN A 136 -38.44 -16.76 5.84
CA GLN A 136 -39.83 -17.03 5.45
C GLN A 136 -40.01 -17.19 3.94
N VAL A 137 -39.20 -16.49 3.14
CA VAL A 137 -39.27 -16.54 1.67
C VAL A 137 -38.33 -17.58 1.08
N TYR A 138 -37.09 -17.65 1.55
CA TYR A 138 -36.01 -18.39 0.89
C TYR A 138 -35.49 -19.60 1.71
N TYR A 139 -35.99 -19.82 2.93
CA TYR A 139 -35.61 -20.94 3.82
C TYR A 139 -34.08 -21.08 4.05
N LYS A 140 -33.36 -19.96 3.97
CA LYS A 140 -31.90 -19.90 4.19
C LYS A 140 -31.55 -18.58 4.90
N PRO A 141 -30.42 -18.49 5.62
CA PRO A 141 -30.01 -17.24 6.26
C PRO A 141 -29.50 -16.24 5.22
N PHE A 142 -29.73 -14.94 5.46
CA PHE A 142 -29.28 -13.87 4.57
C PHE A 142 -27.76 -13.66 4.66
N ILE A 143 -27.23 -13.47 5.88
CA ILE A 143 -25.80 -13.36 6.16
C ILE A 143 -25.49 -14.18 7.41
N THR A 144 -24.39 -14.93 7.37
CA THR A 144 -23.87 -15.75 8.49
C THR A 144 -22.43 -15.35 8.80
N GLY A 145 -21.97 -15.55 10.04
CA GLY A 145 -20.55 -15.37 10.41
C GLY A 145 -20.25 -14.29 11.46
N PHE A 146 -21.26 -13.57 11.97
CA PHE A 146 -21.11 -12.50 12.99
C PHE A 146 -20.74 -12.97 14.42
N LYS A 147 -20.21 -14.19 14.61
CA LYS A 147 -19.92 -14.75 15.94
C LYS A 147 -18.76 -14.03 16.64
N THR A 148 -17.69 -13.74 15.90
CA THR A 148 -16.54 -12.99 16.42
C THR A 148 -15.96 -12.20 15.26
N ILE A 149 -16.14 -10.89 15.24
CA ILE A 149 -15.48 -10.04 14.26
C ILE A 149 -14.38 -9.29 14.98
N SER A 150 -13.18 -9.34 14.42
CA SER A 150 -12.04 -8.62 14.94
C SER A 150 -11.50 -7.67 13.88
N VAL A 151 -11.23 -6.44 14.28
CA VAL A 151 -10.68 -5.41 13.41
C VAL A 151 -9.24 -5.12 13.86
N PRO A 152 -8.27 -5.01 12.93
CA PRO A 152 -6.89 -4.67 13.28
C PRO A 152 -6.81 -3.27 13.89
N TYR A 153 -5.99 -3.13 14.92
CA TYR A 153 -5.77 -1.90 15.68
C TYR A 153 -4.28 -1.76 16.01
N VAL A 154 -3.73 -0.57 15.87
CA VAL A 154 -2.33 -0.29 16.20
C VAL A 154 -2.23 0.22 17.64
N ARG A 155 -1.52 -0.53 18.49
CA ARG A 155 -1.21 -0.16 19.87
C ARG A 155 0.25 0.30 19.97
N SER A 156 0.49 1.38 20.71
CA SER A 156 1.84 1.81 21.06
C SER A 156 2.20 1.30 22.46
N ASP A 157 3.18 0.40 22.55
CA ASP A 157 3.77 -0.11 23.79
C ASP A 157 5.13 0.57 24.01
N GLY A 158 5.11 1.87 24.34
CA GLY A 158 6.31 2.68 24.51
C GLY A 158 6.97 3.01 23.17
N ASP A 159 8.14 2.44 22.91
CA ASP A 159 8.90 2.66 21.67
C ASP A 159 8.53 1.67 20.55
N VAL A 160 7.72 0.66 20.84
CA VAL A 160 7.32 -0.38 19.89
C VAL A 160 5.84 -0.27 19.58
N TRP A 161 5.50 -0.26 18.29
CA TRP A 161 4.10 -0.33 17.85
C TRP A 161 3.75 -1.75 17.42
N THR A 162 2.61 -2.23 17.89
CA THR A 162 2.11 -3.58 17.64
C THR A 162 0.74 -3.53 17.01
N ILE A 163 0.51 -4.39 16.01
CA ILE A 163 -0.82 -4.58 15.41
C ILE A 163 -1.52 -5.68 16.21
N VAL A 164 -2.68 -5.34 16.77
CA VAL A 164 -3.50 -6.22 17.61
C VAL A 164 -4.90 -6.29 17.02
N ASN A 165 -5.52 -7.47 17.06
CA ASN A 165 -6.91 -7.63 16.63
C ASN A 165 -7.86 -7.31 17.79
N ARG A 166 -8.65 -6.24 17.65
CA ARG A 166 -9.68 -5.86 18.63
C ARG A 166 -11.01 -6.50 18.24
N ILE A 167 -11.63 -7.21 19.17
CA ILE A 167 -12.97 -7.79 18.98
C ILE A 167 -14.00 -6.65 19.01
N VAL A 168 -14.92 -6.64 18.05
CA VAL A 168 -15.94 -5.60 17.84
C VAL A 168 -17.35 -6.12 18.06
#